data_AF-A0A5C7QQZ2-F1
#
_entry.id   AF-A0A5C7QQZ2-F1
#
_cell.length_a   1.000
_cell.length_b   1.000
_cell.length_c   1.000
_cell.angle_alpha   90.00
_cell.angle_beta   90.00
_cell.angle_gamma   90.00
#
_symmetry.space_group_name_H-M   'P 1'
#
loop_
_entity.id
_entity.type
_entity.pdbx_description
1 polymer ?
#
loop_
_entity_poly.entity_id
_entity_poly.type
_entity_poly.pdbx_seq_one_letter_code
_entity_poly.pdbx_strand_id
1 'polypeptide(L)'
;MSLDRTVRSSQLFGVPPPLEAEALSSWLTRLTLSQGVELREVAQHLGIHLRRDPDRFLHGDALSHVRRLCGLPDSALAIADRAMQSLDLMRPWGDHYMARSGNSKARFRFCVICLSEMRTPFFPIQWRFIAWRRCPEHDCLLEDACPHCGKPVLLPACIQQSTAGRAGYATLDRCLSCSHRLTSAVPCHLEANGTRIVNAWEDEQLANGRALLAALMNRSFRIEGRHMTYRLTSLRELDRQRAFPLRLDWLSPESLRKRQRSNGQIAVAALRELPSS
;
A
#
# COMPACT_ATOMS: atom_id res chain seq x y z
N MET A 1 47.80 3.91 -15.34
CA MET A 1 47.14 2.65 -14.93
C MET A 1 45.64 2.91 -14.85
N SER A 2 44.96 2.69 -15.97
CA SER A 2 43.51 2.84 -16.08
C SER A 2 42.85 1.62 -15.43
N LEU A 3 42.11 1.82 -14.36
CA LEU A 3 41.25 0.79 -13.78
C LEU A 3 39.98 0.71 -14.62
N ASP A 4 40.11 0.11 -15.80
CA ASP A 4 38.97 -0.34 -16.59
C ASP A 4 38.40 -1.60 -15.92
N ARG A 5 37.62 -1.37 -14.86
CA ARG A 5 36.87 -2.42 -14.19
C ARG A 5 35.51 -2.50 -14.87
N THR A 6 35.49 -3.01 -16.10
CA THR A 6 34.29 -3.63 -16.67
C THR A 6 33.90 -4.80 -15.79
N VAL A 7 33.21 -4.51 -14.68
CA VAL A 7 32.36 -5.47 -14.01
C VAL A 7 31.34 -5.84 -15.07
N ARG A 8 31.49 -7.02 -15.68
CA ARG A 8 30.40 -7.65 -16.41
C ARG A 8 29.23 -7.67 -15.44
N SER A 9 28.29 -6.75 -15.66
CA SER A 9 27.07 -6.65 -14.89
C SER A 9 26.39 -8.01 -14.99
N SER A 10 26.58 -8.80 -13.94
CA SER A 10 26.13 -10.19 -13.91
C SER A 10 24.63 -10.09 -13.62
N GLN A 11 23.82 -10.32 -14.64
CA GLN A 11 22.37 -10.35 -14.51
C GLN A 11 21.97 -11.31 -13.37
N LEU A 12 21.03 -10.91 -12.53
CA LEU A 12 20.52 -11.76 -11.46
C LEU A 12 19.68 -12.92 -12.05
N PHE A 13 19.83 -14.11 -11.48
CA PHE A 13 19.01 -15.28 -11.80
C PHE A 13 17.96 -15.52 -10.72
N GLY A 14 16.86 -16.19 -11.07
CA GLY A 14 15.77 -16.44 -10.11
C GLY A 14 15.03 -15.18 -9.66
N VAL A 15 15.10 -14.10 -10.45
CA VAL A 15 14.37 -12.85 -10.19
C VAL A 15 12.87 -13.12 -10.27
N PRO A 16 12.09 -12.88 -9.19
CA PRO A 16 10.65 -13.05 -9.25
C PRO A 16 10.04 -11.98 -10.15
N PRO A 17 9.10 -12.34 -11.04
CA PRO A 17 8.41 -11.34 -11.84
C PRO A 17 7.63 -10.40 -10.90
N PRO A 18 7.72 -9.08 -11.09
CA PRO A 18 6.84 -8.14 -10.42
C PRO A 18 5.39 -8.46 -10.73
N LEU A 19 4.53 -8.39 -9.72
CA LEU A 19 3.09 -8.54 -9.89
C LEU A 19 2.45 -7.23 -10.33
N GLU A 20 1.24 -7.32 -10.88
CA GLU A 20 0.49 -6.16 -11.32
C GLU A 20 0.29 -5.15 -10.17
N ALA A 21 0.61 -3.89 -10.43
CA ALA A 21 0.58 -2.80 -9.46
C ALA A 21 1.44 -3.02 -8.20
N GLU A 22 2.35 -4.01 -8.15
CA GLU A 22 3.21 -4.24 -7.00
C GLU A 22 4.08 -3.01 -6.69
N ALA A 23 4.19 -2.66 -5.41
CA ALA A 23 5.12 -1.64 -4.95
C ALA A 23 6.57 -2.14 -5.09
N LEU A 24 7.50 -1.25 -5.43
CA LEU A 24 8.90 -1.62 -5.62
C LEU A 24 9.54 -2.18 -4.34
N SER A 25 9.17 -1.68 -3.16
CA SER A 25 9.61 -2.16 -1.86
C SER A 25 9.04 -3.55 -1.51
N SER A 26 7.83 -3.86 -1.97
CA SER A 26 7.24 -5.22 -1.91
C SER A 26 8.04 -6.17 -2.80
N TRP A 27 8.26 -5.78 -4.05
CA TRP A 27 9.01 -6.59 -4.99
C TRP A 27 10.45 -6.81 -4.53
N LEU A 28 11.15 -5.78 -4.02
CA LEU A 28 12.51 -5.90 -3.46
C LEU A 28 12.56 -6.89 -2.29
N THR A 29 11.50 -6.97 -1.48
CA THR A 29 11.41 -7.94 -0.39
C THR A 29 11.35 -9.36 -0.93
N ARG A 30 10.54 -9.60 -1.97
CA ARG A 30 10.44 -10.90 -2.64
C ARG A 30 11.71 -11.26 -3.42
N LEU A 31 12.33 -10.28 -4.07
CA LEU A 31 13.63 -10.46 -4.72
C LEU A 31 14.67 -10.89 -3.69
N THR A 32 14.80 -10.18 -2.58
CA THR A 32 15.72 -10.54 -1.48
C THR A 32 15.49 -11.97 -0.99
N LEU A 33 14.22 -12.36 -0.85
CA LEU A 33 13.86 -13.73 -0.49
C LEU A 33 14.34 -14.75 -1.54
N SER A 34 14.07 -14.50 -2.83
CA SER A 34 14.46 -15.39 -3.94
C SER A 34 15.98 -15.59 -4.08
N GLN A 35 16.75 -14.55 -3.73
CA GLN A 35 18.20 -14.59 -3.84
C GLN A 35 18.85 -15.27 -2.63
N GLY A 36 18.11 -15.49 -1.53
CA GLY A 36 18.65 -16.15 -0.33
C GLY A 36 19.71 -15.32 0.42
N VAL A 37 19.80 -14.01 0.15
CA VAL A 37 20.81 -13.11 0.73
C VAL A 37 20.16 -11.98 1.53
N GLU A 38 20.96 -11.14 2.16
CA GLU A 38 20.47 -9.98 2.88
C GLU A 38 20.02 -8.85 1.94
N LEU A 39 19.03 -8.08 2.40
CA LEU A 39 18.50 -6.93 1.66
C LEU A 39 19.59 -5.93 1.26
N ARG A 40 20.61 -5.76 2.11
CA ARG A 40 21.75 -4.86 1.83
C ARG A 40 22.59 -5.33 0.64
N GLU A 41 22.70 -6.64 0.42
CA GLU A 41 23.52 -7.23 -0.65
C GLU A 41 22.82 -7.05 -2.00
N VAL A 42 21.52 -7.35 -2.06
CA VAL A 42 20.69 -7.04 -3.24
C VAL A 42 20.71 -5.54 -3.54
N ALA A 43 20.52 -4.70 -2.52
CA ALA A 43 20.53 -3.26 -2.72
C ALA A 43 21.88 -2.74 -3.22
N GLN A 44 23.00 -3.23 -2.69
CA GLN A 44 24.33 -2.87 -3.16
C GLN A 44 24.55 -3.29 -4.62
N HIS A 45 24.14 -4.51 -4.98
CA HIS A 45 24.24 -5.01 -6.35
C HIS A 45 23.42 -4.16 -7.33
N LEU A 46 22.23 -3.72 -6.92
CA LEU A 46 21.34 -2.89 -7.73
C LEU A 46 21.63 -1.39 -7.67
N GLY A 47 22.64 -0.95 -6.91
CA GLY A 47 22.94 0.48 -6.73
C GLY A 47 21.87 1.26 -5.93
N ILE A 48 21.12 0.58 -5.06
CA ILE A 48 19.98 1.12 -4.30
C ILE A 48 20.43 1.62 -2.92
N HIS A 49 20.12 2.88 -2.62
CA HIS A 49 20.37 3.47 -1.30
C HIS A 49 19.18 3.31 -0.33
N LEU A 50 19.21 2.27 0.51
CA LEU A 50 18.14 1.94 1.48
C LEU A 50 17.92 2.96 2.61
N ARG A 51 18.71 4.05 2.69
CA ARG A 51 18.47 5.16 3.63
C ARG A 51 17.26 6.02 3.22
N ARG A 52 16.80 5.88 1.98
CA ARG A 52 15.64 6.57 1.43
C ARG A 52 14.53 5.56 1.15
N ASP A 53 13.31 6.06 1.00
CA ASP A 53 12.15 5.25 0.63
C ASP A 53 12.26 4.77 -0.82
N PRO A 54 12.55 3.48 -1.10
CA PRO A 54 12.84 3.01 -2.45
C PRO A 54 11.66 3.16 -3.40
N ASP A 55 10.42 3.06 -2.90
CA ASP A 55 9.25 3.32 -3.74
C ASP A 55 9.28 4.75 -4.28
N ARG A 56 9.80 5.71 -3.51
CA ARG A 56 9.78 7.12 -3.88
C ARG A 56 10.86 7.51 -4.88
N PHE A 57 12.07 6.95 -4.77
CA PHE A 57 13.23 7.40 -5.56
C PHE A 57 13.63 6.47 -6.70
N LEU A 58 13.20 5.21 -6.72
CA LEU A 58 13.50 4.26 -7.81
C LEU A 58 12.41 4.30 -8.88
N HIS A 59 12.43 5.35 -9.69
CA HIS A 59 11.56 5.55 -10.84
C HIS A 59 12.35 6.19 -11.99
N GLY A 60 11.79 6.23 -13.21
CA GLY A 60 12.50 6.73 -14.40
C GLY A 60 13.80 5.95 -14.67
N ASP A 61 14.88 6.67 -14.96
CA ASP A 61 16.19 6.07 -15.30
C ASP A 61 16.75 5.14 -14.22
N ALA A 62 16.52 5.48 -12.94
CA ALA A 62 16.95 4.65 -11.82
C ALA A 62 16.24 3.28 -11.84
N LEU A 63 14.95 3.25 -12.17
CA LEU A 63 14.21 2.00 -12.32
C LEU A 63 14.59 1.27 -13.60
N SER A 64 14.80 1.98 -14.71
CA SER A 64 15.30 1.37 -15.95
C SER A 64 16.64 0.67 -15.74
N HIS A 65 17.53 1.22 -14.91
CA HIS A 65 18.77 0.54 -14.51
C HIS A 65 18.49 -0.77 -13.77
N VAL A 66 17.62 -0.75 -12.75
CA VAL A 66 17.20 -1.95 -12.00
C VAL A 66 16.58 -3.00 -12.92
N ARG A 67 15.69 -2.60 -13.85
CA ARG A 67 15.06 -3.52 -14.81
C ARG A 67 16.11 -4.25 -15.64
N ARG A 68 17.13 -3.54 -16.16
CA ARG A 68 18.22 -4.16 -16.92
C ARG A 68 19.03 -5.17 -16.10
N LEU A 69 19.44 -4.81 -14.88
CA LEU A 69 20.21 -5.70 -14.01
C LEU A 69 19.45 -6.98 -13.64
N CYS A 70 18.12 -6.87 -13.55
CA CYS A 70 17.24 -7.97 -13.22
C CYS A 70 16.67 -8.71 -14.43
N GLY A 71 17.01 -8.32 -15.66
CA GLY A 71 16.44 -8.90 -16.89
C GLY A 71 14.92 -8.74 -17.00
N LEU A 72 14.37 -7.66 -16.45
CA LEU A 72 12.93 -7.37 -16.47
C LEU A 72 12.54 -6.57 -17.73
N PRO A 73 11.32 -6.76 -18.25
CA PRO A 73 10.81 -5.93 -19.33
C PRO A 73 10.58 -4.47 -18.88
N ASP A 74 10.56 -3.53 -19.81
CA ASP A 74 10.32 -2.11 -19.52
C ASP A 74 8.96 -1.82 -18.87
N SER A 75 7.98 -2.70 -19.08
CA SER A 75 6.64 -2.62 -18.47
C SER A 75 6.62 -3.04 -16.99
N ALA A 76 7.66 -3.70 -16.49
CA ALA A 76 7.75 -4.16 -15.11
C ALA A 76 7.64 -2.97 -14.14
N LEU A 77 6.76 -3.04 -13.14
CA LEU A 77 6.53 -1.96 -12.16
C LEU A 77 6.07 -0.61 -12.78
N ALA A 78 5.53 -0.60 -14.00
CA ALA A 78 5.15 0.64 -14.70
C ALA A 78 4.11 1.49 -13.96
N ILE A 79 3.17 0.88 -13.24
CA ILE A 79 2.18 1.60 -12.43
C ILE A 79 2.88 2.36 -11.30
N ALA A 80 3.81 1.72 -10.60
CA ALA A 80 4.57 2.36 -9.54
C ALA A 80 5.45 3.49 -10.09
N ASP A 81 6.16 3.23 -11.19
CA ASP A 81 6.99 4.21 -11.90
C ASP A 81 6.20 5.48 -12.26
N ARG A 82 5.06 5.30 -12.94
CA ARG A 82 4.18 6.38 -13.37
C ARG A 82 3.64 7.20 -12.19
N ALA A 83 3.29 6.54 -11.09
CA ALA A 83 2.77 7.24 -9.90
C ALA A 83 3.83 8.17 -9.34
N MET A 84 5.07 7.70 -9.23
CA MET A 84 6.17 8.47 -8.65
C MET A 84 6.62 9.62 -9.55
N GLN A 85 6.64 9.42 -10.87
CA GLN A 85 6.86 10.50 -11.82
C GLN A 85 5.81 11.61 -11.68
N SER A 86 4.53 11.26 -11.49
CA SER A 86 3.47 12.25 -11.24
C SER A 86 3.66 12.97 -9.89
N LEU A 87 4.12 12.28 -8.84
CA LEU A 87 4.46 12.93 -7.58
C LEU A 87 5.66 13.89 -7.71
N ASP A 88 6.62 13.59 -8.59
CA ASP A 88 7.76 14.45 -8.89
C ASP A 88 7.35 15.79 -9.51
N LEU A 89 6.34 15.78 -10.38
CA LEU A 89 5.74 17.01 -10.94
C LEU A 89 5.08 17.91 -9.88
N MET A 90 4.85 17.39 -8.68
CA MET A 90 4.20 18.10 -7.57
C MET A 90 5.15 18.41 -6.41
N ARG A 91 6.47 18.30 -6.61
CA ARG A 91 7.45 18.63 -5.56
C ARG A 91 7.29 20.08 -5.06
N PRO A 92 7.55 20.33 -3.75
CA PRO A 92 7.91 19.36 -2.72
C PRO A 92 6.71 18.59 -2.11
N TRP A 93 5.47 18.91 -2.51
CA TRP A 93 4.24 18.44 -1.86
C TRP A 93 3.87 16.99 -2.15
N GLY A 94 4.37 16.41 -3.25
CA GLY A 94 4.07 15.02 -3.64
C GLY A 94 4.31 13.99 -2.52
N ASP A 95 5.33 14.21 -1.70
CA ASP A 95 5.70 13.29 -0.61
C ASP A 95 4.63 13.21 0.49
N HIS A 96 3.77 14.23 0.63
CA HIS A 96 2.69 14.26 1.64
C HIS A 96 1.56 13.27 1.33
N TYR A 97 1.48 12.77 0.10
CA TYR A 97 0.46 11.79 -0.29
C TYR A 97 0.86 10.34 0.00
N MET A 98 2.10 10.10 0.44
CA MET A 98 2.62 8.76 0.74
C MET A 98 2.67 8.48 2.24
N ALA A 99 2.20 7.30 2.64
CA ALA A 99 2.29 6.83 4.01
C ALA A 99 3.75 6.54 4.37
N ARG A 100 4.32 7.19 5.38
CA ARG A 100 5.72 6.98 5.77
C ARG A 100 5.82 6.69 7.26
N SER A 101 6.86 5.96 7.63
CA SER A 101 7.30 5.85 9.03
C SER A 101 8.39 6.88 9.32
N GLY A 102 8.60 7.27 10.59
CA GLY A 102 9.59 8.28 10.99
C GLY A 102 11.03 8.01 10.57
N ASN A 103 11.37 6.75 10.25
CA ASN A 103 12.65 6.33 9.68
C ASN A 103 12.67 6.31 8.13
N SER A 104 11.73 7.00 7.47
CA SER A 104 11.56 7.02 6.00
C SER A 104 11.33 5.66 5.34
N LYS A 105 10.94 4.63 6.10
CA LYS A 105 10.51 3.35 5.51
C LYS A 105 9.11 3.46 4.91
N ALA A 106 8.91 2.72 3.83
CA ALA A 106 7.61 2.59 3.18
C ALA A 106 6.64 1.89 4.12
N ARG A 107 5.63 2.61 4.62
CA ARG A 107 4.51 2.06 5.37
C ARG A 107 3.38 1.67 4.43
N PHE A 108 2.74 0.55 4.72
CA PHE A 108 1.62 0.05 3.94
C PHE A 108 0.35 -0.05 4.77
N ARG A 109 -0.77 0.23 4.12
CA ARG A 109 -2.07 -0.30 4.50
C ARG A 109 -2.35 -1.60 3.76
N PHE A 110 -3.40 -2.32 4.11
CA PHE A 110 -3.82 -3.50 3.36
C PHE A 110 -5.30 -3.81 3.55
N CYS A 111 -5.91 -4.35 2.51
CA CYS A 111 -7.20 -5.02 2.64
C CYS A 111 -6.94 -6.45 3.07
N VAL A 112 -7.54 -6.88 4.18
CA VAL A 112 -7.39 -8.24 4.71
C VAL A 112 -7.96 -9.30 3.76
N ILE A 113 -9.01 -8.94 2.99
CA ILE A 113 -9.66 -9.84 2.05
C ILE A 113 -8.82 -9.98 0.78
N CYS A 114 -8.44 -8.87 0.12
CA CYS A 114 -7.51 -8.92 -1.03
C CYS A 114 -6.25 -9.72 -0.69
N LEU A 115 -5.63 -9.47 0.47
CA LEU A 115 -4.41 -10.16 0.86
C LEU A 115 -4.63 -11.67 1.10
N SER A 116 -5.83 -12.08 1.53
CA SER A 116 -6.19 -13.50 1.71
C SER A 116 -6.48 -14.22 0.40
N GLU A 117 -6.96 -13.50 -0.62
CA GLU A 117 -7.26 -14.03 -1.95
C GLU A 117 -6.00 -14.16 -2.83
N MET A 118 -4.92 -13.45 -2.49
CA MET A 118 -3.67 -13.49 -3.24
C MET A 118 -2.98 -14.85 -3.12
N ARG A 119 -2.84 -15.55 -4.26
CA ARG A 119 -2.01 -16.76 -4.37
C ARG A 119 -0.54 -16.48 -4.02
N THR A 120 -0.03 -15.32 -4.40
CA THR A 120 1.32 -14.86 -4.05
C THR A 120 1.18 -13.51 -3.35
N PRO A 121 1.23 -13.47 -2.01
CA PRO A 121 1.03 -12.23 -1.27
C PRO A 121 2.05 -11.16 -1.64
N PHE A 122 1.54 -9.97 -1.96
CA PHE A 122 2.33 -8.79 -2.26
C PHE A 122 1.58 -7.54 -1.81
N PHE A 123 2.27 -6.40 -1.80
CA PHE A 123 1.67 -5.13 -1.44
C PHE A 123 1.63 -4.21 -2.66
N PRO A 124 0.42 -3.90 -3.19
CA PRO A 124 0.25 -2.97 -4.29
C PRO A 124 0.67 -1.53 -3.93
N ILE A 125 1.12 -0.76 -4.93
CA ILE A 125 1.58 0.62 -4.78
C ILE A 125 0.48 1.55 -4.26
N GLN A 126 -0.78 1.33 -4.62
CA GLN A 126 -1.89 2.17 -4.15
C GLN A 126 -2.07 2.11 -2.63
N TRP A 127 -1.70 1.00 -1.99
CA TRP A 127 -1.74 0.86 -0.52
C TRP A 127 -0.69 1.72 0.21
N ARG A 128 0.22 2.36 -0.54
CA ARG A 128 1.15 3.38 -0.03
C ARG A 128 0.51 4.74 0.11
N PHE A 129 -0.57 5.04 -0.61
CA PHE A 129 -1.14 6.38 -0.59
C PHE A 129 -1.99 6.60 0.65
N ILE A 130 -1.82 7.76 1.30
CA ILE A 130 -2.55 8.09 2.53
C ILE A 130 -4.06 8.12 2.27
N ALA A 131 -4.46 8.60 1.10
CA ALA A 131 -5.87 8.67 0.72
C ALA A 131 -6.51 7.29 0.43
N TRP A 132 -5.71 6.26 0.15
CA TRP A 132 -6.21 4.93 -0.19
C TRP A 132 -6.59 4.14 1.07
N ARG A 133 -7.77 4.46 1.60
CA ARG A 133 -8.26 3.92 2.88
C ARG A 133 -9.40 2.93 2.73
N ARG A 134 -10.11 2.96 1.60
CA ARG A 134 -11.20 2.05 1.26
C ARG A 134 -10.74 1.08 0.18
N CYS A 135 -11.00 -0.21 0.38
CA CYS A 135 -10.86 -1.20 -0.66
C CYS A 135 -12.06 -1.05 -1.61
N PRO A 136 -11.85 -0.79 -2.91
CA PRO A 136 -12.97 -0.68 -3.84
C PRO A 136 -13.63 -2.03 -4.12
N GLU A 137 -12.87 -3.12 -4.07
CA GLU A 137 -13.34 -4.48 -4.39
C GLU A 137 -14.22 -5.05 -3.27
N HIS A 138 -13.82 -4.84 -2.01
CA HIS A 138 -14.48 -5.46 -0.84
C HIS A 138 -15.25 -4.47 0.03
N ASP A 139 -15.30 -3.21 -0.39
CA ASP A 139 -15.96 -2.12 0.32
C ASP A 139 -15.67 -2.06 1.83
N CYS A 140 -14.40 -2.19 2.18
CA CYS A 140 -13.95 -2.22 3.56
C CYS A 140 -12.83 -1.20 3.81
N LEU A 141 -12.73 -0.73 5.05
CA LEU A 141 -11.59 0.08 5.47
C LEU A 141 -10.33 -0.80 5.52
N LEU A 142 -9.21 -0.29 5.00
CA LEU A 142 -7.92 -0.98 5.04
C LEU A 142 -7.33 -0.95 6.45
N GLU A 143 -6.69 -2.04 6.85
CA GLU A 143 -5.84 -2.09 8.05
C GLU A 143 -4.54 -1.32 7.80
N ASP A 144 -3.99 -0.72 8.85
CA ASP A 144 -2.74 0.03 8.79
C ASP A 144 -1.63 -0.54 9.70
N ALA A 145 -1.93 -1.65 10.38
CA ALA A 145 -1.05 -2.36 11.29
C ALA A 145 -1.44 -3.84 11.43
N CYS A 146 -0.53 -4.65 11.97
CA CYS A 146 -0.83 -6.03 12.32
C CYS A 146 -1.89 -6.08 13.44
N PRO A 147 -2.97 -6.86 13.29
CA PRO A 147 -4.02 -6.94 14.31
C PRO A 147 -3.59 -7.62 15.62
N HIS A 148 -2.48 -8.35 15.61
CA HIS A 148 -1.98 -9.07 16.78
C HIS A 148 -0.98 -8.27 17.61
N CYS A 149 -0.05 -7.55 16.96
CA CYS A 149 1.01 -6.84 17.68
C CYS A 149 1.01 -5.32 17.47
N GLY A 150 0.08 -4.78 16.69
CA GLY A 150 -0.04 -3.35 16.42
C GLY A 150 1.10 -2.74 15.59
N LYS A 151 2.12 -3.52 15.20
CA LYS A 151 3.23 -3.00 14.39
C LYS A 151 2.79 -2.78 12.94
N PRO A 152 3.24 -1.68 12.31
CA PRO A 152 2.96 -1.41 10.91
C PRO A 152 3.67 -2.40 9.97
N VAL A 153 3.13 -2.55 8.77
CA VAL A 153 3.85 -3.20 7.67
C VAL A 153 4.83 -2.20 7.07
N LEU A 154 6.12 -2.49 7.19
CA LEU A 154 7.22 -1.67 6.67
C LEU A 154 8.05 -2.50 5.69
N LEU A 155 8.19 -2.02 4.45
CA LEU A 155 9.00 -2.65 3.41
C LEU A 155 10.01 -1.65 2.82
N PRO A 156 11.09 -2.09 2.13
CA PRO A 156 11.50 -3.48 1.98
C PRO A 156 12.01 -4.06 3.31
N ALA A 157 11.93 -5.39 3.43
CA ALA A 157 12.41 -6.12 4.59
C ALA A 157 13.13 -7.41 4.17
N CYS A 158 13.97 -7.96 5.05
CA CYS A 158 14.53 -9.29 4.88
C CYS A 158 13.58 -10.30 5.57
N ILE A 159 12.84 -11.11 4.80
CA ILE A 159 11.89 -12.07 5.36
C ILE A 159 12.65 -13.12 6.19
N GLN A 160 13.78 -13.62 5.69
CA GLN A 160 14.58 -14.66 6.33
C GLN A 160 15.01 -14.28 7.76
N GLN A 161 15.40 -13.02 7.97
CA GLN A 161 15.79 -12.49 9.28
C GLN A 161 14.62 -12.07 10.17
N SER A 162 13.39 -12.11 9.65
CA SER A 162 12.21 -11.70 10.40
C SER A 162 11.75 -12.80 11.38
N THR A 163 10.87 -12.46 12.32
CA THR A 163 10.23 -13.46 13.18
C THR A 163 9.41 -14.46 12.37
N ALA A 164 8.78 -14.00 11.29
CA ALA A 164 8.03 -14.88 10.38
C ALA A 164 8.96 -15.86 9.64
N GLY A 165 10.09 -15.37 9.11
CA GLY A 165 11.07 -16.20 8.41
C GLY A 165 11.69 -17.26 9.31
N ARG A 166 12.09 -16.89 10.53
CA ARG A 166 12.60 -17.85 11.53
C ARG A 166 11.57 -18.90 11.94
N ALA A 167 10.27 -18.59 11.82
CA ALA A 167 9.19 -19.53 12.05
C ALA A 167 8.82 -20.35 10.80
N GLY A 168 9.63 -20.29 9.73
CA GLY A 168 9.44 -21.06 8.49
C GLY A 168 8.51 -20.43 7.46
N TYR A 169 8.09 -19.18 7.63
CA TYR A 169 7.20 -18.49 6.69
C TYR A 169 7.99 -17.63 5.70
N ALA A 170 7.85 -17.93 4.41
CA ALA A 170 8.50 -17.25 3.30
C ALA A 170 7.51 -16.38 2.47
N THR A 171 6.65 -15.62 3.14
CA THR A 171 5.49 -14.95 2.52
C THR A 171 5.15 -13.61 3.20
N LEU A 172 4.48 -12.72 2.47
CA LEU A 172 4.11 -11.37 2.91
C LEU A 172 2.72 -11.26 3.55
N ASP A 173 1.91 -12.33 3.59
CA ASP A 173 0.64 -12.39 4.33
C ASP A 173 0.83 -12.53 5.87
N ARG A 174 2.07 -12.51 6.33
CA ARG A 174 2.47 -12.69 7.73
C ARG A 174 3.14 -11.43 8.26
N CYS A 175 2.85 -11.10 9.52
CA CYS A 175 3.56 -10.03 10.19
C CYS A 175 5.02 -10.44 10.40
N LEU A 176 5.94 -9.71 9.80
CA LEU A 176 7.39 -9.95 9.94
C LEU A 176 7.89 -9.76 11.39
N SER A 177 7.12 -9.11 12.25
CA SER A 177 7.49 -8.93 13.67
C SER A 177 6.99 -10.02 14.61
N CYS A 178 5.80 -10.60 14.37
CA CYS A 178 5.16 -11.54 15.29
C CYS A 178 4.63 -12.83 14.65
N SER A 179 4.92 -13.07 13.36
CA SER A 179 4.54 -14.25 12.55
C SER A 179 3.03 -14.54 12.40
N HIS A 180 2.14 -13.83 13.07
CA HIS A 180 0.70 -14.00 12.88
C HIS A 180 0.26 -13.53 11.48
N ARG A 181 -0.82 -14.12 10.96
CA ARG A 181 -1.44 -13.70 9.69
C ARG A 181 -1.86 -12.23 9.81
N LEU A 182 -1.57 -11.44 8.79
CA LEU A 182 -2.12 -10.09 8.67
C LEU A 182 -3.62 -10.16 8.35
N THR A 183 -4.05 -11.25 7.70
CA THR A 183 -5.43 -11.51 7.28
C THR A 183 -6.34 -12.05 8.39
N SER A 184 -5.86 -12.19 9.62
CA SER A 184 -6.67 -12.69 10.75
C SER A 184 -7.64 -11.64 11.31
N ALA A 185 -7.49 -10.39 10.91
CA ALA A 185 -8.40 -9.31 11.29
C ALA A 185 -9.78 -9.50 10.64
N VAL A 186 -10.84 -9.29 11.42
CA VAL A 186 -12.21 -9.21 10.88
C VAL A 186 -12.31 -8.00 9.94
N PRO A 187 -12.71 -8.16 8.67
CA PRO A 187 -12.80 -7.06 7.72
C PRO A 187 -13.72 -5.93 8.20
N CYS A 188 -13.27 -4.68 8.03
CA CYS A 188 -14.04 -3.50 8.44
C CYS A 188 -14.96 -3.01 7.32
N HIS A 189 -16.03 -3.75 7.00
CA HIS A 189 -17.01 -3.33 5.99
C HIS A 189 -17.65 -1.97 6.33
N LEU A 190 -17.82 -1.12 5.31
CA LEU A 190 -18.43 0.20 5.45
C LEU A 190 -19.96 0.15 5.56
N GLU A 191 -20.54 -1.02 5.32
CA GLU A 191 -21.96 -1.34 5.46
C GLU A 191 -22.14 -2.52 6.44
N ALA A 192 -23.21 -2.51 7.23
CA ALA A 192 -23.73 -3.72 7.85
C ALA A 192 -25.26 -3.69 7.87
N ASN A 193 -25.88 -4.85 7.63
CA ASN A 193 -27.33 -5.03 7.63
C ASN A 193 -28.05 -4.01 6.71
N GLY A 194 -27.52 -3.76 5.51
CA GLY A 194 -28.10 -2.82 4.54
C GLY A 194 -27.94 -1.34 4.90
N THR A 195 -27.16 -1.01 5.94
CA THR A 195 -26.98 0.38 6.41
C THR A 195 -25.51 0.78 6.36
N ARG A 196 -25.21 1.94 5.76
CA ARG A 196 -23.87 2.56 5.79
C ARG A 196 -23.53 2.95 7.23
N ILE A 197 -22.36 2.50 7.70
CA ILE A 197 -21.88 2.76 9.07
C ILE A 197 -21.08 4.06 9.14
N VAL A 198 -20.52 4.46 8.01
CA VAL A 198 -19.91 5.78 7.82
C VAL A 198 -20.99 6.81 7.48
N ASN A 199 -20.82 8.04 7.95
CA ASN A 199 -21.70 9.14 7.53
C ASN A 199 -21.40 9.58 6.08
N ALA A 200 -22.27 10.40 5.49
CA ALA A 200 -22.15 10.82 4.09
C ALA A 200 -20.81 11.50 3.78
N TRP A 201 -20.32 12.35 4.69
CA TRP A 201 -19.03 13.03 4.51
C TRP A 201 -17.86 12.04 4.57
N GLU A 202 -17.87 11.11 5.53
CA GLU A 202 -16.86 10.06 5.63
C GLU A 202 -16.83 9.18 4.37
N ASP A 203 -18.00 8.84 3.81
CA ASP A 203 -18.12 8.02 2.61
C ASP A 203 -17.59 8.73 1.35
N GLU A 204 -17.96 10.00 1.17
CA GLU A 204 -17.44 10.86 0.08
C GLU A 204 -15.91 10.95 0.14
N GLN A 205 -15.37 11.18 1.34
CA GLN A 205 -13.92 11.25 1.56
C GLN A 205 -13.23 9.92 1.23
N LEU A 206 -13.80 8.78 1.65
CA LEU A 206 -13.26 7.46 1.32
C LEU A 206 -13.32 7.17 -0.18
N ALA A 207 -14.39 7.59 -0.87
CA ALA A 207 -14.51 7.45 -2.32
C ALA A 207 -13.44 8.25 -3.07
N ASN A 208 -13.10 9.45 -2.57
CA ASN A 208 -12.05 10.31 -3.13
C ASN A 208 -10.63 9.73 -3.01
N GLY A 209 -10.43 8.66 -2.23
CA GLY A 209 -9.18 7.90 -2.23
C GLY A 209 -8.76 7.38 -3.61
N ARG A 210 -9.73 6.94 -4.43
CA ARG A 210 -9.49 6.51 -5.81
C ARG A 210 -9.14 7.65 -6.75
N ALA A 211 -9.68 8.84 -6.48
CA ALA A 211 -9.42 10.03 -7.27
C ALA A 211 -7.94 10.44 -7.22
N LEU A 212 -7.27 10.25 -6.08
CA LEU A 212 -5.82 10.45 -5.98
C LEU A 212 -5.06 9.50 -6.92
N LEU A 213 -5.37 8.21 -6.92
CA LEU A 213 -4.70 7.26 -7.82
C LEU A 213 -4.97 7.63 -9.30
N ALA A 214 -6.21 7.96 -9.64
CA ALA A 214 -6.56 8.43 -10.98
C ALA A 214 -5.76 9.68 -11.36
N ALA A 215 -5.57 10.63 -10.44
CA ALA A 215 -4.76 11.81 -10.68
C ALA A 215 -3.30 11.43 -10.99
N LEU A 216 -2.71 10.51 -10.23
CA LEU A 216 -1.33 10.07 -10.42
C LEU A 216 -1.15 9.26 -11.72
N MET A 217 -2.13 8.46 -12.10
CA MET A 217 -2.08 7.64 -13.32
C MET A 217 -2.42 8.45 -14.56
N ASN A 218 -3.54 9.17 -14.55
CA ASN A 218 -4.10 9.76 -15.76
C ASN A 218 -3.78 11.26 -15.88
N ARG A 219 -3.11 11.85 -14.88
CA ARG A 219 -2.90 13.30 -14.73
C ARG A 219 -4.20 14.12 -14.76
N SER A 220 -5.32 13.43 -14.61
CA SER A 220 -6.68 13.94 -14.61
C SER A 220 -7.54 13.04 -13.73
N PHE A 221 -8.54 13.62 -13.06
CA PHE A 221 -9.39 12.89 -12.14
C PHE A 221 -10.70 13.63 -11.88
N ARG A 222 -11.64 12.92 -11.26
CA ARG A 222 -12.88 13.47 -10.73
C ARG A 222 -12.95 13.10 -9.25
N ILE A 223 -13.60 13.94 -8.46
CA ILE A 223 -13.92 13.64 -7.07
C ILE A 223 -15.43 13.47 -6.94
N GLU A 224 -15.83 12.67 -5.97
CA GLU A 224 -17.22 12.45 -5.58
C GLU A 224 -17.88 13.79 -5.25
N GLY A 225 -19.18 13.91 -5.53
CA GLY A 225 -19.93 15.15 -5.28
C GLY A 225 -19.65 16.31 -6.26
N ARG A 226 -18.73 16.15 -7.25
CA ARG A 226 -18.43 17.20 -8.25
C ARG A 226 -18.50 16.69 -9.69
N HIS A 227 -19.09 17.50 -10.57
CA HIS A 227 -19.30 17.12 -11.98
C HIS A 227 -18.16 17.50 -12.94
N MET A 228 -17.09 18.11 -12.45
CA MET A 228 -15.96 18.57 -13.28
C MET A 228 -14.74 17.66 -13.20
N THR A 229 -13.90 17.69 -14.24
CA THR A 229 -12.62 17.00 -14.30
C THR A 229 -11.48 17.94 -13.89
N TYR A 230 -10.64 17.49 -12.99
CA TYR A 230 -9.47 18.19 -12.47
C TYR A 230 -8.18 17.68 -13.12
N ARG A 231 -7.14 18.53 -13.14
CA ARG A 231 -5.78 18.15 -13.56
C ARG A 231 -4.95 17.81 -12.33
N LEU A 232 -3.84 17.08 -12.52
CA LEU A 232 -2.89 16.75 -11.45
C LEU A 232 -2.52 17.94 -10.56
N THR A 233 -2.29 19.12 -11.16
CA THR A 233 -1.92 20.36 -10.45
C THR A 233 -2.99 20.85 -9.48
N SER A 234 -4.26 20.47 -9.67
CA SER A 234 -5.37 20.82 -8.78
C SER A 234 -5.38 20.05 -7.46
N LEU A 235 -4.63 18.94 -7.33
CA LEU A 235 -4.60 18.12 -6.11
C LEU A 235 -4.29 18.94 -4.86
N ARG A 236 -3.28 19.82 -4.93
CA ARG A 236 -2.84 20.63 -3.79
C ARG A 236 -3.95 21.55 -3.26
N GLU A 237 -4.70 22.16 -4.16
CA GLU A 237 -5.77 23.08 -3.77
C GLU A 237 -6.97 22.31 -3.20
N LEU A 238 -7.33 21.19 -3.82
CA LEU A 238 -8.41 20.32 -3.34
C LEU A 238 -8.09 19.70 -1.98
N ASP A 239 -6.83 19.32 -1.73
CA ASP A 239 -6.40 18.84 -0.41
C ASP A 239 -6.55 19.92 0.69
N ARG A 240 -6.20 21.18 0.39
CA ARG A 240 -6.44 22.31 1.32
C ARG A 240 -7.92 22.48 1.66
N GLN A 241 -8.78 22.20 0.70
CA GLN A 241 -10.24 22.18 0.86
C GLN A 241 -10.76 20.88 1.52
N ARG A 242 -9.84 20.01 1.97
CA ARG A 242 -10.12 18.72 2.61
C ARG A 242 -10.90 17.75 1.73
N ALA A 243 -10.73 17.79 0.41
CA ALA A 243 -11.40 16.87 -0.52
C ALA A 243 -10.87 15.43 -0.47
N PHE A 244 -9.76 15.18 0.25
CA PHE A 244 -9.12 13.87 0.34
C PHE A 244 -9.01 13.42 1.80
N PRO A 245 -9.04 12.10 2.06
CA PRO A 245 -9.00 11.54 3.41
C PRO A 245 -7.56 11.46 3.95
N LEU A 246 -6.78 12.54 3.84
CA LEU A 246 -5.36 12.55 4.24
C LEU A 246 -5.14 12.61 5.75
N ARG A 247 -6.11 13.13 6.52
CA ARG A 247 -6.06 13.11 7.98
C ARG A 247 -6.56 11.77 8.51
N LEU A 248 -5.78 11.13 9.37
CA LEU A 248 -6.01 9.75 9.85
C LEU A 248 -6.83 9.65 11.14
N ASP A 249 -7.13 10.78 11.76
CA ASP A 249 -7.71 10.91 13.09
C ASP A 249 -9.20 10.57 13.17
N TRP A 250 -9.97 10.76 12.10
CA TRP A 250 -11.43 10.66 12.17
C TRP A 250 -12.02 9.24 12.02
N LEU A 251 -11.29 8.28 11.44
CA LEU A 251 -11.80 6.91 11.20
C LEU A 251 -10.71 5.84 11.15
N SER A 252 -10.61 5.00 12.17
CA SER A 252 -9.68 3.85 12.17
C SER A 252 -10.45 2.54 12.03
N PRO A 253 -9.77 1.45 11.63
CA PRO A 253 -10.37 0.10 11.69
C PRO A 253 -10.94 -0.23 13.06
N GLU A 254 -10.26 0.20 14.13
CA GLU A 254 -10.75 0.01 15.50
C GLU A 254 -12.02 0.82 15.79
N SER A 255 -12.07 2.11 15.42
CA SER A 255 -13.25 2.93 15.67
C SER A 255 -14.45 2.47 14.84
N LEU A 256 -14.23 2.03 13.60
CA LEU A 256 -15.29 1.49 12.75
C LEU A 256 -15.85 0.16 13.28
N ARG A 257 -14.99 -0.75 13.76
CA ARG A 257 -15.44 -1.99 14.43
C ARG A 257 -16.27 -1.72 15.68
N LYS A 258 -15.94 -0.68 16.45
CA LYS A 258 -16.75 -0.27 17.60
C LYS A 258 -18.16 0.15 17.14
N ARG A 259 -18.26 0.98 16.10
CA ARG A 259 -19.55 1.40 15.51
C ARG A 259 -20.36 0.21 15.00
N GLN A 260 -19.73 -0.75 14.32
CA GLN A 260 -20.37 -1.99 13.84
C GLN A 260 -20.98 -2.82 14.97
N ARG A 261 -20.26 -2.97 16.08
CA ARG A 261 -20.75 -3.72 17.26
C ARG A 261 -21.96 -3.03 17.89
N SER A 262 -21.91 -1.70 18.04
CA SER A 262 -23.05 -0.92 18.54
C SER A 262 -24.27 -1.04 17.64
N ASN A 263 -24.10 -0.96 16.31
CA ASN A 263 -25.21 -1.13 15.36
C ASN A 263 -25.79 -2.56 15.39
N GLY A 264 -24.92 -3.57 15.51
CA GLY A 264 -25.34 -4.97 15.67
C GLY A 264 -26.13 -5.21 16.95
N GLN A 265 -25.74 -4.59 18.07
CA GLN A 265 -26.49 -4.67 19.33
C GLN A 265 -27.88 -4.02 19.23
N ILE A 266 -27.99 -2.87 18.56
CA ILE A 266 -29.27 -2.20 18.30
C ILE A 266 -30.19 -3.07 17.43
N ALA A 267 -29.65 -3.67 16.35
CA ALA A 267 -30.40 -4.55 15.48
C ALA A 267 -30.90 -5.82 16.21
N VAL A 268 -30.07 -6.42 17.07
CA VAL A 268 -30.46 -7.58 17.89
C VAL A 268 -31.51 -7.21 18.95
N ALA A 269 -31.44 -6.01 19.54
CA ALA A 269 -32.46 -5.52 20.46
C ALA A 269 -33.80 -5.30 19.75
N ALA A 270 -33.80 -4.64 18.57
CA ALA A 270 -35.01 -4.41 17.77
C ALA A 270 -35.69 -5.70 17.32
N LEU A 271 -34.90 -6.75 17.00
CA LEU A 271 -35.45 -8.07 16.66
C LEU A 271 -36.07 -8.81 17.85
N ARG A 272 -35.65 -8.51 19.10
CA ARG A 272 -36.22 -9.08 20.33
C ARG A 272 -37.50 -8.38 20.78
N GLU A 273 -37.76 -7.17 20.30
CA GLU A 273 -38.98 -6.39 20.58
C GLU A 273 -40.10 -6.64 19.57
N LEU A 274 -39.85 -7.40 18.51
CA LEU A 274 -40.91 -7.86 17.61
C LEU A 274 -41.76 -8.91 18.34
N PRO A 275 -43.08 -8.69 18.48
CA PRO A 275 -43.95 -9.67 19.13
C PRO A 275 -43.95 -10.96 18.31
N SER A 276 -43.65 -12.07 18.99
CA SER A 276 -43.83 -13.43 18.46
C SER A 276 -45.26 -13.57 17.97
N SER A 277 -45.41 -13.75 16.65
CA SER A 277 -46.68 -14.07 16.00
C SER A 277 -47.11 -15.50 16.32
#